data_AF-A0A370GI32-F1
#
_entry.id   AF-A0A370GI32-F1
#
_cell.length_a   1.000
_cell.length_b   1.000
_cell.length_c   1.000
_cell.angle_alpha   90.00
_cell.angle_beta   90.00
_cell.angle_gamma   90.00
#
_symmetry.space_group_name_H-M   'P 1'
#
loop_
_entity.id
_entity.type
_entity.pdbx_description
1 polymer ?
#
loop_
_entity_poly.entity_id
_entity_poly.type
_entity_poly.pdbx_seq_one_letter_code
_entity_poly.pdbx_strand_id
1 'polypeptide(L)' 'MAYAKAEDNHIATRKRFGHWEGDTIEFRGTKEKVVTTLVERKSRMVLLIKNNLNIHER' A
#
# COMPACT_ATOMS: atom_id res chain seq x y z
N MET A 1 -17.46 7.89 -25.31
CA MET A 1 -16.55 8.74 -24.52
C MET A 1 -15.70 7.83 -23.63
N ALA A 2 -14.55 7.37 -24.12
CA ALA A 2 -13.65 6.52 -23.34
C ALA A 2 -12.72 7.42 -22.52
N TYR A 3 -12.68 7.23 -21.21
CA TYR A 3 -11.66 7.84 -20.35
C TYR A 3 -10.31 7.22 -20.71
N ALA A 4 -9.54 7.89 -21.55
CA ALA A 4 -8.12 7.60 -21.69
C ALA A 4 -7.45 8.05 -20.39
N LYS A 5 -7.21 7.10 -19.46
CA LYS A 5 -6.20 7.30 -18.42
C LYS A 5 -4.91 7.59 -19.18
N ALA A 6 -4.42 8.82 -19.11
CA ALA A 6 -3.05 9.11 -19.48
C ALA A 6 -2.20 8.18 -18.60
N GLU A 7 -1.67 7.11 -19.19
CA GLU A 7 -0.68 6.29 -18.52
C GLU A 7 0.50 7.21 -18.28
N ASP A 8 0.62 7.63 -17.03
CA ASP A 8 1.68 8.51 -16.63
C ASP A 8 2.97 7.70 -16.80
N ASN A 9 3.68 7.94 -17.92
CA ASN A 9 4.83 7.15 -18.39
C ASN A 9 5.91 6.92 -17.32
N HIS A 10 5.91 7.76 -16.28
CA HIS A 10 6.79 7.62 -15.13
C HIS A 10 6.48 6.39 -14.25
N ILE A 11 5.20 5.99 -14.14
CA ILE A 11 4.74 4.83 -13.34
C ILE A 11 5.17 3.53 -14.00
N ALA A 12 4.92 3.40 -15.31
CA ALA A 12 5.26 2.21 -16.08
C ALA A 12 6.77 1.96 -16.13
N THR A 13 7.56 3.03 -16.24
CA THR A 13 9.01 2.92 -16.40
C THR A 13 9.76 2.72 -15.08
N ARG A 14 9.13 2.96 -13.91
CA ARG A 14 9.72 2.79 -12.57
C ARG A 14 11.13 3.39 -12.47
N LYS A 15 11.36 4.54 -13.11
CA LYS A 15 12.71 5.13 -13.26
C LYS A 15 13.18 5.90 -12.02
N ARG A 16 12.28 6.23 -11.09
CA ARG A 16 12.56 7.03 -9.90
C ARG A 16 12.01 6.34 -8.65
N PHE A 17 12.65 6.59 -7.51
CA PHE A 17 12.13 6.21 -6.20
C PHE A 17 10.82 6.96 -5.91
N GLY A 18 9.98 6.38 -5.06
CA GLY A 18 8.78 7.04 -4.51
C GLY A 18 7.47 6.53 -5.08
N HIS A 19 7.50 5.43 -5.86
CA HIS A 19 6.29 4.77 -6.30
C HIS A 19 6.06 3.51 -5.46
N TRP A 20 4.93 3.45 -4.78
CA TRP A 20 4.62 2.42 -3.79
C TRP A 20 3.39 1.63 -4.17
N GLU A 21 3.44 0.32 -3.97
CA GLU A 21 2.27 -0.56 -3.93
C GLU A 21 1.97 -0.87 -2.46
N GLY A 22 0.71 -1.12 -2.11
CA GLY A 22 0.37 -1.46 -0.73
C GLY A 22 -0.94 -2.22 -0.62
N ASP A 23 -0.96 -3.14 0.33
CA ASP A 23 -2.11 -3.95 0.70
C ASP A 23 -2.38 -3.83 2.21
N THR A 24 -3.59 -4.18 2.60
CA THR A 24 -3.96 -4.32 4.01
C THR A 24 -4.24 -5.79 4.31
N ILE A 25 -3.55 -6.34 5.30
CA ILE A 25 -3.71 -7.72 5.76
C ILE A 25 -4.50 -7.70 7.07
N GLU A 26 -5.71 -8.26 7.01
CA GLU A 26 -6.54 -8.53 8.17
C GLU A 26 -6.48 -10.02 8.54
N PHE A 27 -6.29 -10.31 9.82
CA PHE A 27 -6.22 -11.68 10.31
C PHE A 27 -7.60 -12.14 10.80
N ARG A 28 -8.00 -13.35 10.37
CA ARG A 28 -9.22 -13.99 10.86
C ARG A 28 -9.12 -14.21 12.37
N GLY A 29 -10.13 -13.78 13.12
CA GLY A 29 -10.20 -13.94 14.58
C GLY A 29 -9.56 -12.82 15.39
N THR A 30 -8.79 -11.92 14.77
CA THR A 30 -8.21 -10.73 15.43
C THR A 30 -8.33 -9.52 14.51
N LYS A 31 -9.55 -9.03 14.30
CA LYS A 31 -9.84 -7.92 13.38
C LYS A 31 -9.19 -6.60 13.80
N GLU A 32 -8.83 -6.48 15.07
CA GLU A 32 -8.08 -5.36 15.65
C GLU A 32 -6.59 -5.37 15.28
N LYS A 33 -6.08 -6.51 14.81
CA LYS A 33 -4.70 -6.66 14.37
C LYS A 33 -4.69 -6.56 12.85
N VAL A 34 -4.31 -5.39 12.36
CA VAL A 34 -4.21 -5.11 10.93
C VAL A 34 -2.78 -4.73 10.60
N VAL A 35 -2.25 -5.26 9.50
CA VAL A 35 -0.92 -4.90 8.99
C VAL A 35 -1.06 -4.27 7.62
N THR A 36 -0.50 -3.07 7.45
CA THR A 36 -0.36 -2.44 6.14
C THR A 36 1.01 -2.79 5.55
N THR A 37 1.02 -3.23 4.30
CA THR A 37 2.25 -3.43 3.53
C THR A 37 2.47 -2.21 2.63
N LEU A 38 3.72 -1.75 2.54
CA LEU A 38 4.14 -0.78 1.53
C LEU A 38 5.40 -1.30 0.84
N VAL A 39 5.35 -1.45 -0.47
CA VAL A 39 6.46 -1.93 -1.29
C VAL A 39 6.85 -0.84 -2.27
N GLU A 40 8.06 -0.30 -2.11
CA GLU A 40 8.61 0.66 -3.05
C GLU A 40 9.08 -0.09 -4.32
N ARG A 41 8.57 0.27 -5.49
CA ARG A 41 8.70 -0.56 -6.70
C ARG A 41 10.09 -0.58 -7.30
N LYS A 42 10.95 0.41 -7.01
CA LYS A 42 12.30 0.53 -7.60
C LYS A 42 13.35 -0.18 -6.75
N SER A 43 13.43 0.19 -5.48
CA SER A 43 14.31 -0.34 -4.45
C SER A 43 13.87 -1.70 -3.91
N ARG A 44 12.58 -2.03 -4.06
CA ARG A 44 11.94 -3.21 -3.45
C ARG A 44 12.00 -3.19 -1.92
N MET A 45 12.16 -2.00 -1.32
CA MET A 45 12.03 -1.81 0.12
C MET A 45 10.61 -2.14 0.56
N VAL A 46 10.49 -2.92 1.64
CA VAL A 46 9.21 -3.34 2.20
C VAL A 46 9.06 -2.77 3.60
N LEU A 47 7.95 -2.09 3.85
CA LEU A 47 7.52 -1.66 5.17
C LEU A 47 6.31 -2.51 5.59
N LEU A 48 6.40 -3.09 6.78
CA LEU A 48 5.29 -3.78 7.44
C LEU A 48 4.88 -2.96 8.66
N ILE A 49 3.73 -2.31 8.55
CA ILE A 49 3.25 -1.37 9.56
C ILE A 49 2.11 -2.05 10.30
N LYS A 50 2.32 -2.33 11.59
CA LYS A 50 1.24 -2.79 12.47
C LYS A 50 0.35 -1.61 12.83
N ASN A 51 -0.90 -1.65 12.38
CA ASN A 51 -1.88 -0.64 12.71
C ASN A 51 -2.36 -0.88 14.15
N ASN A 52 -2.09 0.08 15.04
CA ASN A 52 -2.62 0.07 16.40
C ASN A 52 -3.98 0.78 16.39
N LEU A 53 -5.01 0.09 15.93
CA LEU A 53 -6.38 0.60 15.99
C LEU A 53 -6.92 0.37 17.41
N ASN A 54 -7.02 1.44 18.19
CA ASN A 54 -7.68 1.38 19.50
C ASN A 54 -9.19 1.42 19.28
N ILE A 55 -9.79 0.26 19.06
CA ILE A 55 -11.24 0.10 18.80
C ILE A 55 -12.13 0.21 20.06
N HIS A 56 -11.54 0.43 21.24
CA HIS A 56 -12.27 0.54 22.50
C HIS A 56 -12.66 1.99 22.88
N GLU A 57 -12.31 3.00 22.08
CA GLU A 57 -12.67 4.42 22.30
C GLU A 57 -13.78 4.90 21.33
N ARG A 58 -14.89 4.15 21.23
CA ARG A 58 -16.09 4.59 20.50
C ARG A 58 -17.34 4.50 21.36
#